data_AF-A0A9E6ACK4-F1
#
_entry.id   AF-A0A9E6ACK4-F1
#
_cell.length_a   1.000
_cell.length_b   1.000
_cell.length_c   1.000
_cell.angle_alpha   90.00
_cell.angle_beta   90.00
_cell.angle_gamma   90.00
#
_symmetry.space_group_name_H-M   'P 1'
#
loop_
_entity.id
_entity.type
_entity.pdbx_description
1 polymer ?
#
loop_
_entity_poly.entity_id
_entity_poly.type
_entity_poly.pdbx_seq_one_letter_code
_entity_poly.pdbx_strand_id
1 'polypeptide(L)'
;RSVTGPKGVWISVDEGDYAIEIRVTGRNEPKRPATLDLGVEVEFDREIYMLSETDRATCIAFRGGLPEEINIGEEHTYANFTSPTGGLLSLETWDGGYDWHFGEWVDPWKIKAVT
;
A
#
# COMPACT_ATOMS: atom_id res chain seq x y z
N ARG A 1 -8.13 -18.05 0.57
CA ARG A 1 -6.71 -18.14 0.14
C ARG A 1 -5.85 -18.18 1.41
N SER A 2 -4.93 -19.13 1.56
CA SER A 2 -4.01 -19.17 2.72
C SER A 2 -2.88 -18.17 2.48
N VAL A 3 -2.80 -17.15 3.34
CA VAL A 3 -1.69 -16.18 3.33
C VAL A 3 -0.54 -16.79 4.12
N THR A 4 0.57 -17.07 3.45
CA THR A 4 1.82 -17.53 4.07
C THR A 4 2.91 -16.49 3.80
N GLY A 5 3.03 -15.53 4.72
CA GLY A 5 4.05 -14.48 4.86
C GLY A 5 3.97 -13.93 6.30
N PRO A 6 4.95 -13.16 6.82
CA PRO A 6 5.03 -12.82 8.25
C PRO A 6 3.72 -12.19 8.78
N LYS A 7 3.42 -12.40 10.06
CA LYS A 7 2.14 -12.11 10.76
C LYS A 7 1.76 -10.61 10.87
N GLY A 8 2.24 -9.76 9.97
CA GLY A 8 2.01 -8.32 9.98
C GLY A 8 1.23 -7.89 8.73
N VAL A 9 0.34 -6.93 8.92
CA VAL A 9 -0.28 -6.16 7.84
C VAL A 9 0.24 -4.73 7.94
N TRP A 10 0.35 -4.06 6.80
CA TRP A 10 0.51 -2.62 6.77
C TRP A 10 -0.85 -1.98 6.99
N ILE A 11 -0.90 -0.93 7.82
CA ILE A 11 -2.12 -0.18 8.06
C ILE A 11 -1.84 1.29 7.78
N SER A 12 -2.48 1.80 6.75
CA SER A 12 -2.45 3.22 6.41
C SER A 12 -3.72 3.89 6.96
N VAL A 13 -3.60 5.15 7.39
CA VAL A 13 -4.74 5.94 7.88
C VAL A 13 -4.76 7.25 7.12
N ASP A 14 -5.88 7.54 6.48
CA ASP A 14 -6.07 8.79 5.74
C ASP A 14 -7.48 9.34 5.95
N GLU A 15 -7.59 10.63 6.29
CA GLU A 15 -8.84 11.36 6.59
C GLU A 15 -9.89 10.63 7.48
N GLY A 16 -9.47 9.63 8.26
CA GLY A 16 -10.35 8.82 9.12
C GLY A 16 -10.73 7.46 8.54
N ASP A 17 -10.33 7.14 7.31
CA ASP A 17 -10.39 5.82 6.72
C ASP A 17 -9.11 5.03 6.97
N TYR A 18 -9.24 3.70 6.95
CA TYR A 18 -8.14 2.78 7.20
C TYR A 18 -7.91 1.91 5.97
N ALA A 19 -6.68 1.77 5.52
CA ALA A 19 -6.32 0.71 4.57
C ALA A 19 -5.61 -0.41 5.32
N ILE A 20 -5.94 -1.66 5.01
CA ILE A 20 -5.23 -2.84 5.53
C ILE A 20 -4.63 -3.58 4.35
N GLU A 21 -3.30 -3.70 4.34
CA GLU A 21 -2.56 -4.14 3.17
C GLU A 21 -1.50 -5.18 3.53
N ILE A 22 -1.17 -6.03 2.57
CA ILE A 22 -0.06 -6.98 2.65
C ILE A 22 0.94 -6.68 1.55
N ARG A 23 2.23 -6.80 1.88
CA ARG A 23 3.29 -6.66 0.88
C ARG A 23 3.14 -7.76 -0.19
N VAL A 24 3.15 -7.36 -1.45
CA VAL A 24 3.19 -8.24 -2.61
C VAL A 24 4.65 -8.60 -2.87
N THR A 25 4.95 -9.90 -2.88
CA THR A 25 6.32 -10.39 -3.06
C THR A 25 6.44 -11.41 -4.19
N GLY A 26 7.58 -11.42 -4.87
CA GLY A 26 7.98 -12.47 -5.80
C GLY A 26 7.30 -12.35 -7.16
N ARG A 27 6.93 -13.49 -7.76
CA ARG A 27 6.43 -13.55 -9.16
C ARG A 27 5.10 -12.82 -9.40
N ASN A 28 4.42 -12.43 -8.34
CA ASN A 28 3.13 -11.73 -8.41
C ASN A 28 3.28 -10.21 -8.38
N GLU A 29 4.49 -9.69 -8.15
CA GLU A 29 4.70 -8.24 -8.14
C GLU A 29 4.27 -7.60 -9.47
N PRO A 30 3.39 -6.59 -9.43
CA PRO A 30 3.03 -5.83 -10.61
C PRO A 30 4.27 -5.15 -11.20
N LYS A 31 4.24 -4.94 -12.52
CA LYS A 31 5.25 -4.09 -13.16
C LYS A 31 5.05 -2.65 -12.72
N ARG A 32 6.10 -2.03 -12.20
CA ARG A 32 6.09 -0.60 -11.89
C ARG A 32 5.82 0.21 -13.17
N PRO A 33 4.84 1.13 -13.17
CA PRO A 33 4.60 1.99 -14.33
C PRO A 33 5.76 2.96 -14.53
N ALA A 34 5.91 3.45 -15.77
CA ALA A 34 6.98 4.38 -16.13
C ALA A 34 6.78 5.78 -15.50
N THR A 35 5.52 6.18 -15.31
CA THR A 35 5.11 7.44 -14.67
C THR A 35 4.06 7.17 -13.60
N LEU A 36 3.88 8.13 -12.69
CA LEU A 36 2.85 8.12 -11.64
C LEU A 36 1.85 9.25 -11.90
N ASP A 37 1.30 9.29 -13.10
CA ASP A 37 0.25 10.24 -13.47
C ASP A 37 -1.12 9.65 -13.16
N LEU A 38 -2.05 10.47 -12.65
CA LEU A 38 -3.42 10.02 -12.37
C LEU A 38 -4.05 9.37 -13.61
N GLY A 39 -4.75 8.25 -13.40
CA GLY A 39 -5.34 7.47 -14.48
C GLY A 39 -4.42 6.42 -15.10
N VAL A 40 -3.15 6.35 -14.73
CA VAL A 40 -2.26 5.25 -15.14
C VAL A 40 -2.80 3.91 -14.62
N GLU A 41 -2.79 2.90 -15.48
CA GLU A 41 -3.32 1.57 -15.17
C GLU A 41 -2.20 0.55 -14.91
N VAL A 42 -2.44 -0.34 -13.96
CA VAL A 42 -1.59 -1.49 -13.63
C VAL A 42 -2.47 -2.73 -13.56
N GLU A 43 -2.04 -3.82 -14.20
CA GLU A 43 -2.70 -5.12 -14.09
C GLU A 43 -2.11 -5.91 -12.91
N PHE A 44 -2.98 -6.39 -12.01
CA PHE A 44 -2.62 -7.25 -10.90
C PHE A 44 -3.75 -8.26 -10.61
N ASP A 45 -3.40 -9.53 -10.43
CA ASP A 45 -4.34 -10.65 -10.18
C ASP A 45 -5.56 -10.68 -11.14
N ARG A 46 -5.34 -10.37 -12.43
CA ARG A 46 -6.35 -10.32 -13.52
C ARG A 46 -7.38 -9.19 -13.37
N GLU A 47 -7.02 -8.15 -12.65
CA GLU A 47 -7.82 -6.94 -12.51
C GLU A 47 -6.97 -5.71 -12.85
N ILE A 48 -7.65 -4.67 -13.36
CA ILE A 48 -7.04 -3.39 -13.68
C ILE A 48 -7.23 -2.45 -12.49
N TYR A 49 -6.12 -1.91 -12.01
CA TYR A 49 -6.05 -0.91 -10.97
C TYR A 49 -5.62 0.40 -11.61
N MET A 50 -6.39 1.46 -11.35
CA MET A 50 -6.12 2.80 -11.90
C MET A 50 -5.59 3.71 -10.79
N LEU A 51 -4.51 4.43 -11.07
CA LEU A 51 -3.92 5.38 -10.14
C LEU A 51 -4.93 6.48 -9.83
N SER A 52 -5.32 6.59 -8.58
CA SER A 52 -6.30 7.57 -8.09
C SER A 52 -5.66 8.62 -7.18
N GLU A 53 -4.51 8.32 -6.59
CA GLU A 53 -3.80 9.23 -5.69
C GLU A 53 -2.30 9.00 -5.76
N THR A 54 -1.52 10.07 -5.63
CA THR A 54 -0.06 10.02 -5.53
C THR A 54 0.43 11.25 -4.79
N ASP A 55 1.31 11.07 -3.81
CA ASP A 55 1.96 12.16 -3.10
C ASP A 55 3.27 11.69 -2.45
N ARG A 56 3.94 12.59 -1.74
CA ARG A 56 5.16 12.33 -0.97
C ARG A 56 4.86 12.31 0.52
N ALA A 57 5.42 11.33 1.20
CA ALA A 57 5.41 11.23 2.65
C ALA A 57 6.84 11.42 3.19
N THR A 58 6.96 12.04 4.37
CA THR A 58 8.22 12.15 5.10
C THR A 58 8.09 11.45 6.44
N CYS A 59 9.01 10.55 6.77
CA CYS A 59 9.04 9.91 8.08
C CYS A 59 9.45 10.92 9.16
N ILE A 60 8.50 11.41 9.94
CA ILE A 60 8.78 12.37 11.02
C ILE A 60 9.11 11.70 12.36
N ALA A 61 8.64 10.48 12.58
CA ALA A 61 8.85 9.68 13.77
C ALA A 61 8.39 8.25 13.55
N PHE A 62 8.88 7.32 14.38
CA PHE A 62 8.31 5.98 14.53
C PHE A 62 8.41 5.53 15.99
N ARG A 63 7.70 4.46 16.35
CA ARG A 63 7.77 3.85 17.67
C ARG A 63 7.72 2.34 17.58
N GLY A 64 8.57 1.67 18.35
CA GLY A 64 8.63 0.21 18.43
C GLY A 64 9.83 -0.37 17.66
N GLY A 65 9.80 -1.68 17.43
CA GLY A 65 10.74 -2.36 16.54
C GLY A 65 10.03 -2.71 15.25
N LEU A 66 10.54 -2.18 14.13
CA LEU A 66 10.02 -2.45 12.80
C LEU A 66 10.86 -3.55 12.13
N PRO A 67 10.28 -4.30 11.16
CA PRO A 67 11.00 -5.37 10.47
C PRO A 67 12.10 -4.85 9.54
N GLU A 68 12.19 -3.54 9.36
CA GLU A 68 13.15 -2.84 8.52
C GLU A 68 13.69 -1.59 9.23
N GLU A 69 14.79 -1.06 8.69
CA GLU A 69 15.38 0.19 9.15
C GLU A 69 14.54 1.36 8.63
N ILE A 70 14.12 2.24 9.54
CA ILE A 70 13.38 3.46 9.20
C ILE A 70 14.21 4.66 9.61
N ASN A 71 14.44 5.57 8.66
CA ASN A 71 15.20 6.78 8.91
C ASN A 71 14.25 7.98 9.07
N ILE A 72 14.40 8.71 10.17
CA ILE A 72 13.69 9.99 10.33
C ILE A 72 14.19 10.98 9.26
N GLY A 73 13.28 11.63 8.58
CA GLY A 73 13.54 12.53 7.45
C GLY A 73 13.59 11.83 6.09
N GLU A 74 13.47 10.50 6.05
CA GLU A 74 13.36 9.77 4.79
C GLU A 74 12.06 10.14 4.07
N GLU A 75 12.16 10.33 2.75
CA GLU A 75 11.02 10.67 1.91
C GLU A 75 10.68 9.52 0.99
N HIS A 76 9.39 9.19 0.96
CA HIS A 76 8.82 8.15 0.11
C HIS A 76 7.80 8.81 -0.81
N THR A 77 7.70 8.35 -2.06
CA THR A 77 6.54 8.66 -2.91
C THR A 77 5.61 7.46 -2.89
N TYR A 78 4.36 7.69 -2.51
CA TYR A 78 3.32 6.67 -2.55
C TYR A 78 2.36 6.94 -3.70
N ALA A 79 1.79 5.86 -4.23
CA ALA A 79 0.87 5.89 -5.36
C ALA A 79 -0.21 4.82 -5.15
N ASN A 80 -1.45 5.25 -4.89
CA ASN A 80 -2.57 4.38 -4.60
C ASN A 80 -3.39 4.15 -5.88
N PHE A 81 -3.57 2.88 -6.22
CA PHE A 81 -4.37 2.44 -7.36
C PHE A 81 -5.62 1.73 -6.84
N THR A 82 -6.76 2.07 -7.42
CA THR A 82 -8.05 1.46 -7.06
C THR A 82 -8.62 0.67 -8.20
N SER A 83 -9.25 -0.46 -7.90
CA SER A 83 -9.97 -1.25 -8.89
C SER A 83 -11.49 -1.01 -8.84
N PRO A 84 -12.23 -1.30 -9.92
CA PRO A 84 -13.70 -1.20 -9.91
C PRO A 84 -14.39 -2.12 -8.89
N THR A 85 -13.71 -3.17 -8.40
CA THR A 85 -14.26 -4.05 -7.36
C THR A 85 -13.92 -3.61 -5.93
N GLY A 86 -13.21 -2.49 -5.77
CA GLY A 86 -12.85 -1.92 -4.47
C GLY A 86 -11.51 -2.39 -3.90
N GLY A 87 -10.69 -3.07 -4.69
CA GLY A 87 -9.33 -3.41 -4.29
C GLY A 87 -8.43 -2.18 -4.26
N LEU A 88 -7.45 -2.21 -3.34
CA LEU A 88 -6.38 -1.23 -3.23
C LEU A 88 -5.05 -1.89 -3.57
N LEU A 89 -4.30 -1.27 -4.46
CA LEU A 89 -2.92 -1.63 -4.77
C LEU A 89 -2.07 -0.37 -4.61
N SER A 90 -1.11 -0.40 -3.69
CA SER A 90 -0.29 0.76 -3.34
C SER A 90 1.16 0.50 -3.71
N LEU A 91 1.77 1.46 -4.40
CA LEU A 91 3.19 1.47 -4.71
C LEU A 91 3.88 2.49 -3.81
N GLU A 92 4.87 2.05 -3.06
CA GLU A 92 5.78 2.94 -2.34
C GLU A 92 7.15 2.92 -3.00
N THR A 93 7.77 4.10 -3.17
CA THR A 93 9.09 4.25 -3.80
C THR A 93 9.97 5.17 -2.98
N TRP A 94 11.25 4.80 -2.83
CA TRP A 94 12.26 5.56 -2.08
C TRP A 94 13.62 5.46 -2.77
N ASP A 95 14.63 6.13 -2.21
CA ASP A 95 16.00 6.01 -2.72
C ASP A 95 16.54 4.59 -2.45
N GLY A 96 16.62 3.79 -3.52
CA GLY A 96 17.13 2.42 -3.46
C GLY A 96 16.09 1.33 -3.72
N GLY A 97 14.80 1.66 -3.88
CA GLY A 97 13.81 0.62 -4.12
C GLY A 97 12.38 1.08 -4.29
N TYR A 98 11.52 0.07 -4.42
CA TYR A 98 10.07 0.22 -4.37
C TYR A 98 9.46 -1.05 -3.80
N ASP A 99 8.26 -0.93 -3.25
CA ASP A 99 7.45 -2.04 -2.80
C ASP A 99 6.00 -1.89 -3.24
N TRP A 100 5.36 -3.04 -3.46
CA TRP A 100 3.94 -3.13 -3.74
C TRP A 100 3.19 -3.69 -2.55
N HIS A 101 2.03 -3.11 -2.26
CA HIS A 101 1.13 -3.52 -1.20
C HIS A 101 -0.26 -3.71 -1.78
N PHE A 102 -0.96 -4.77 -1.36
CA PHE A 102 -2.31 -5.09 -1.82
C PHE A 102 -3.24 -5.22 -0.63
N GLY A 103 -4.42 -4.62 -0.72
CA GLY A 103 -5.37 -4.57 0.38
C GLY A 103 -6.72 -4.01 -0.01
N GLU A 104 -7.39 -3.46 0.98
CA GLU A 104 -8.69 -2.81 0.85
C GLU A 104 -8.84 -1.63 1.80
N TRP A 105 -9.67 -0.67 1.42
CA TRP A 105 -10.15 0.38 2.32
C TRP A 105 -11.23 -0.18 3.24
N VAL A 106 -11.09 0.09 4.53
CA VAL A 106 -11.98 -0.32 5.60
C VAL A 106 -12.65 0.92 6.16
N ASP A 107 -13.97 0.99 5.96
CA ASP A 107 -14.83 1.98 6.59
C ASP A 107 -14.77 1.81 8.12
N PRO A 108 -14.35 2.83 8.88
CA PRO A 108 -14.18 2.76 10.32
C PRO A 108 -15.47 2.39 11.05
N TRP A 109 -16.64 2.74 10.51
CA TRP A 109 -17.94 2.44 11.09
C TRP A 109 -18.33 0.96 10.96
N LYS A 110 -17.64 0.21 10.10
CA LYS A 110 -17.82 -1.24 9.95
C LYS A 110 -16.93 -2.05 10.88
N ILE A 111 -15.93 -1.43 11.51
CA ILE A 111 -15.01 -2.10 12.44
C ILE A 111 -15.75 -2.43 13.74
N LYS A 112 -15.62 -3.68 14.20
CA LYS A 112 -16.23 -4.16 15.45
C LYS A 112 -15.20 -4.95 16.26
N ALA A 113 -15.24 -4.78 17.58
CA ALA A 113 -14.48 -5.63 18.48
C ALA A 113 -15.00 -7.07 18.38
N VAL A 114 -14.09 -8.04 18.22
CA VAL A 114 -14.42 -9.44 18.38
C VAL A 114 -14.35 -9.74 19.88
N THR A 115 -15.51 -9.86 20.51
CA THR A 115 -15.66 -10.36 21.88
C THR A 115 -15.86 -11.86 21.90
#